data_AF-A0A2E9FEJ8-F1
#
_entry.id   AF-A0A2E9FEJ8-F1
#
_cell.length_a   1.000
_cell.length_b   1.000
_cell.length_c   1.000
_cell.angle_alpha   90.00
_cell.angle_beta   90.00
_cell.angle_gamma   90.00
#
_symmetry.space_group_name_H-M   'P 1'
#
loop_
_entity.id
_entity.type
_entity.pdbx_description
1 polymer ?
#
loop_
_entity_poly.entity_id
_entity_poly.type
_entity_poly.pdbx_seq_one_letter_code
_entity_poly.pdbx_strand_id
1 'polypeptide(L)'
;MSFDKDGEGIKLYLNAEMKKHEKFNKDSFEDWSEDQNWYLVKANWGDPLFPGVIDELRIYSRALSDKEIKQNMEEAGLSVTASNQKLVEIWGNLKALK
;
A
#
# COMPACT_ATOMS: atom_id res chain seq x y z
N MET A 1 2.92 1.99 -5.82
CA MET A 1 4.38 2.23 -5.92
C MET A 1 5.07 0.90 -5.73
N SER A 2 6.06 0.55 -6.55
CA SER A 2 6.95 -0.58 -6.31
C SER A 2 8.40 -0.11 -6.27
N PHE A 3 9.21 -0.77 -5.45
CA PHE A 3 10.62 -0.48 -5.29
C PHE A 3 11.42 -1.78 -5.37
N ASP A 4 12.50 -1.73 -6.14
CA ASP A 4 13.51 -2.78 -6.21
C ASP A 4 14.89 -2.14 -6.02
N LYS A 5 15.59 -2.50 -4.93
CA LYS A 5 16.94 -2.00 -4.63
C LYS A 5 17.97 -2.48 -5.67
N ASP A 6 17.87 -3.74 -6.10
CA ASP A 6 18.86 -4.39 -6.97
C ASP A 6 18.43 -4.40 -8.43
N GLY A 7 17.18 -3.97 -8.70
CA GLY A 7 16.59 -3.94 -10.03
C GLY A 7 16.55 -2.55 -10.66
N GLU A 8 15.35 -2.19 -11.11
CA GLU A 8 15.11 -1.01 -11.95
C GLU A 8 14.84 0.28 -11.14
N GLY A 9 14.96 0.26 -9.80
CA GLY A 9 14.69 1.39 -8.92
C GLY A 9 13.20 1.57 -8.58
N ILE A 10 12.77 2.80 -8.36
CA ILE A 10 11.38 3.11 -7.97
C ILE A 10 10.51 3.26 -9.21
N LYS A 11 9.36 2.60 -9.20
CA LYS A 11 8.29 2.76 -10.19
C LYS A 11 7.01 3.25 -9.53
N LEU A 12 6.48 4.35 -10.04
CA LEU A 12 5.22 4.95 -9.61
C LEU A 12 4.12 4.60 -10.60
N TYR A 13 3.03 4.06 -10.09
CA TYR A 13 1.85 3.71 -10.87
C TYR A 13 0.65 4.45 -10.30
N LEU A 14 -0.22 4.94 -11.18
CA LEU A 14 -1.52 5.50 -10.86
C LEU A 14 -2.56 4.79 -11.72
N ASN A 15 -3.60 4.23 -11.11
CA ASN A 15 -4.63 3.43 -11.80
C ASN A 15 -4.02 2.30 -12.66
N ALA A 16 -3.05 1.58 -12.08
CA ALA A 16 -2.26 0.52 -12.74
C ALA A 16 -1.48 0.92 -14.01
N GLU A 17 -1.35 2.22 -14.29
CA GLU A 17 -0.53 2.75 -15.37
C GLU A 17 0.77 3.34 -14.80
N MET A 18 1.91 2.95 -15.37
CA MET A 18 3.22 3.47 -14.94
C MET A 18 3.34 4.95 -15.32
N LYS A 19 3.48 5.81 -14.32
CA LYS A 19 3.62 7.27 -14.50
C LYS A 19 5.06 7.73 -14.42
N LYS A 20 5.88 7.03 -13.65
CA LYS A 20 7.29 7.38 -13.47
C LYS A 20 8.13 6.14 -13.17
N HIS A 21 9.36 6.16 -13.65
CA HIS A 21 10.37 5.13 -13.42
C HIS A 21 11.73 5.82 -13.33
N GLU A 22 12.40 5.65 -12.19
CA GLU A 22 13.71 6.25 -11.95
C GLU A 22 14.63 5.26 -11.27
N LYS A 23 15.89 5.21 -11.73
CA LYS A 23 16.96 4.44 -11.10
C LYS A 23 17.64 5.27 -10.01
N PHE A 24 16.92 5.58 -8.94
CA PHE A 24 17.48 6.21 -7.74
C PHE A 24 17.15 5.39 -6.48
N ASN A 25 17.94 5.60 -5.42
CA ASN A 25 18.00 4.83 -4.17
C ASN A 25 18.52 3.40 -4.33
N LYS A 26 19.76 3.19 -3.86
CA LYS A 26 20.37 1.86 -3.65
C LYS A 26 20.16 1.35 -2.22
N ASP A 27 19.54 2.14 -1.36
CA ASP A 27 19.35 1.83 0.05
C ASP A 27 17.99 1.16 0.25
N SER A 28 17.97 0.03 0.94
CA SER A 28 16.79 -0.69 1.44
C SER A 28 16.43 -0.21 2.84
N PHE A 29 15.30 -0.67 3.38
CA PHE A 29 14.91 -0.39 4.76
C PHE A 29 15.98 -0.84 5.77
N GLU A 30 16.72 -1.90 5.47
CA GLU A 30 17.81 -2.41 6.31
C GLU A 30 19.04 -1.48 6.31
N ASP A 31 19.18 -0.62 5.30
CA ASP A 31 20.29 0.33 5.20
C ASP A 31 20.01 1.63 6.00
N TRP A 32 18.80 1.77 6.58
CA TRP A 32 18.38 2.98 7.29
C TRP A 32 18.63 2.83 8.81
N SER A 33 18.88 3.95 9.50
CA SER A 33 19.15 3.94 10.95
C SER A 33 17.97 3.40 11.75
N GLU A 34 18.24 2.74 12.87
CA GLU A 34 17.22 2.14 13.75
C GLU A 34 16.19 3.17 14.29
N ASP A 35 16.55 4.45 14.32
CA ASP A 35 15.67 5.54 14.80
C ASP A 35 14.60 6.01 13.78
N GLN A 36 14.46 5.33 12.63
CA GLN A 36 13.48 5.72 11.61
C GLN A 36 12.07 5.20 11.93
N ASN A 37 11.14 6.13 12.09
CA ASN A 37 9.73 5.82 12.24
C ASN A 37 9.01 5.87 10.90
N TRP A 38 8.24 4.82 10.60
CA TRP A 38 7.38 4.75 9.43
C TRP A 38 5.95 5.05 9.82
N TYR A 39 5.36 6.06 9.18
CA TYR A 39 4.01 6.50 9.46
C TYR A 39 3.11 6.25 8.25
N LEU A 40 1.85 5.91 8.53
CA LEU A 40 0.75 5.98 7.58
C LEU A 40 -0.06 7.25 7.90
N VAL A 41 -0.53 7.98 6.89
CA VAL A 41 -1.40 9.18 7.03
C VAL A 41 -0.70 10.39 7.72
N LYS A 42 0.57 10.28 8.09
CA LYS A 42 1.32 11.31 8.84
C LYS A 42 2.75 11.49 8.29
N ALA A 43 3.27 12.72 8.34
CA ALA A 43 4.68 13.01 8.12
C ALA A 43 5.49 12.95 9.44
N ASN A 44 6.82 12.74 9.33
CA ASN A 44 7.72 12.78 10.48
C ASN A 44 7.85 14.19 11.09
N TRP A 45 7.48 15.23 10.34
CA TRP A 45 7.43 16.62 10.79
C TRP A 45 6.03 17.02 11.29
N GLY A 46 5.86 18.31 11.59
CA GLY A 46 4.63 18.89 12.13
C GLY A 46 3.51 19.11 11.10
N ASP A 47 3.56 18.44 9.95
CA ASP A 47 2.55 18.59 8.91
C ASP A 47 1.18 18.06 9.35
N PRO A 48 0.08 18.61 8.77
CA PRO A 48 -1.25 18.07 8.95
C PRO A 48 -1.35 16.59 8.55
N LEU A 49 -2.26 15.87 9.20
CA LEU A 49 -2.61 14.50 8.81
C LEU A 49 -3.31 14.51 7.43
N PHE A 50 -3.16 13.41 6.68
CA PHE A 50 -3.86 13.23 5.42
C PHE A 50 -5.40 13.21 5.64
N PRO A 51 -6.16 14.15 5.07
CA PRO A 51 -7.57 14.32 5.35
C PRO A 51 -8.44 13.49 4.39
N GLY A 52 -8.24 12.17 4.34
CA GLY A 52 -8.94 11.28 3.40
C GLY A 52 -9.07 9.84 3.88
N VAL A 53 -9.68 8.99 3.05
CA VAL A 53 -9.84 7.55 3.30
C VAL A 53 -8.79 6.79 2.53
N ILE A 54 -8.13 5.85 3.20
CA ILE A 54 -7.24 4.86 2.58
C ILE A 54 -7.90 3.50 2.76
N ASP A 55 -7.99 2.74 1.68
CA ASP A 55 -8.43 1.36 1.69
C ASP A 55 -7.43 0.48 0.93
N GLU A 56 -7.47 -0.82 1.18
CA GLU A 56 -6.72 -1.83 0.43
C GLU A 56 -5.19 -1.65 0.45
N LEU A 57 -4.64 -1.10 1.55
CA LEU A 57 -3.20 -0.94 1.74
C LEU A 57 -2.48 -2.30 1.78
N ARG A 58 -1.49 -2.46 0.90
CA ARG A 58 -0.62 -3.64 0.83
C ARG A 58 0.85 -3.22 0.85
N ILE A 59 1.68 -3.96 1.59
CA ILE A 59 3.13 -3.79 1.66
C ILE A 59 3.77 -5.14 1.33
N TYR A 60 4.78 -5.13 0.45
CA TYR A 60 5.48 -6.32 -0.01
C TYR A 60 6.97 -6.22 0.30
N SER A 61 7.58 -7.34 0.65
CA SER A 61 9.02 -7.47 0.87
C SER A 61 9.83 -7.62 -0.43
N ARG A 62 9.21 -7.37 -1.58
CA ARG A 62 9.81 -7.47 -2.91
C ARG A 62 9.18 -6.48 -3.88
N ALA A 63 9.87 -6.25 -4.99
CA ALA A 63 9.31 -5.56 -6.13
C ALA A 63 8.20 -6.40 -6.78
N LEU A 64 7.14 -5.72 -7.20
CA LEU A 64 6.06 -6.30 -8.00
C LEU A 64 6.31 -6.02 -9.49
N SER A 65 5.92 -6.98 -10.33
CA SER A 65 5.83 -6.81 -11.77
C SER A 65 4.60 -5.97 -12.18
N ASP A 66 4.63 -5.41 -13.39
CA ASP A 66 3.50 -4.64 -13.95
C ASP A 66 2.19 -5.44 -13.97
N LYS A 67 2.29 -6.76 -14.20
CA LYS A 67 1.13 -7.66 -14.20
C LYS A 67 0.54 -7.80 -12.80
N GLU A 68 1.36 -8.00 -11.79
CA GLU A 68 0.91 -8.11 -10.39
C GLU A 68 0.29 -6.80 -9.89
N ILE A 69 0.81 -5.66 -10.33
CA ILE A 69 0.22 -4.35 -10.01
C ILE A 69 -1.18 -4.21 -10.61
N LYS A 70 -1.37 -4.63 -11.87
CA LYS A 70 -2.70 -4.66 -12.51
C LYS A 70 -3.64 -5.61 -11.78
N GLN A 71 -3.18 -6.80 -11.45
CA GLN A 71 -3.98 -7.77 -10.69
C GLN A 71 -4.41 -7.20 -9.34
N ASN A 72 -3.50 -6.61 -8.57
CA ASN A 72 -3.84 -5.97 -7.29
C ASN A 72 -4.84 -4.81 -7.43
N MET A 73 -4.83 -4.09 -8.56
CA MET A 73 -5.78 -3.01 -8.83
C MET A 73 -7.18 -3.55 -9.20
N GLU A 74 -7.21 -4.68 -9.91
CA GLU A 74 -8.45 -5.37 -10.33
C GLU A 74 -9.04 -6.24 -9.21
N GLU A 75 -8.24 -6.59 -8.21
CA GLU A 75 -8.71 -7.25 -6.99
C GLU A 75 -9.76 -6.37 -6.31
N ALA A 76 -11.01 -6.79 -6.38
CA ALA A 76 -12.08 -6.14 -5.65
C ALA A 76 -11.84 -6.31 -4.14
N GLY A 77 -11.59 -5.19 -3.47
CA GLY A 77 -11.75 -5.10 -2.03
C GLY A 77 -13.17 -5.48 -1.64
N LEU A 78 -13.34 -6.08 -0.47
CA LEU A 78 -14.66 -6.39 0.05
C LEU A 78 -15.34 -5.07 0.43
N SER A 79 -16.22 -4.58 -0.45
CA SER A 79 -17.04 -3.41 -0.12
C SER A 79 -18.06 -3.81 0.94
N VAL A 80 -17.75 -3.49 2.19
CA VAL A 80 -18.66 -3.68 3.32
C VAL A 80 -19.40 -2.36 3.54
N THR A 81 -20.64 -2.28 3.06
CA THR A 81 -21.53 -1.19 3.47
C THR A 81 -22.19 -1.58 4.79
N ALA A 82 -21.79 -0.93 5.88
CA ALA A 82 -22.46 -1.07 7.18
C ALA A 82 -23.82 -0.35 7.14
N SER A 83 -24.79 -0.94 6.45
CA SER A 83 -26.11 -0.31 6.30
C SER A 83 -26.92 -0.34 7.59
N ASN A 84 -26.67 -1.30 8.52
CA ASN A 84 -27.28 -1.38 9.86
C ASN A 84 -26.59 -2.37 10.84
N GLN A 85 -25.36 -2.81 10.56
CA GLN A 85 -24.64 -3.80 11.39
C GLN A 85 -23.29 -3.25 11.83
N LYS A 86 -22.83 -3.64 13.03
CA LYS A 86 -21.48 -3.27 13.48
C LYS A 86 -20.46 -3.92 12.56
N LEU A 87 -19.41 -3.19 12.18
CA LEU A 87 -18.34 -3.73 11.33
C LEU A 87 -17.77 -5.04 11.88
N VAL A 88 -17.65 -5.18 13.21
CA VAL A 88 -17.23 -6.43 13.87
C VAL A 88 -18.14 -7.63 13.53
N GLU A 89 -19.45 -7.44 13.44
CA GLU A 89 -20.40 -8.51 13.10
C GLU A 89 -20.29 -8.86 11.62
N ILE A 90 -20.12 -7.86 10.75
CA ILE A 90 -19.95 -8.10 9.32
C ILE A 90 -18.66 -8.88 9.05
N TRP A 91 -17.55 -8.47 9.67
CA TRP A 91 -16.26 -9.17 9.55
C TRP A 91 -16.30 -10.57 10.15
N GLY A 92 -17.04 -10.77 11.26
CA GLY A 92 -17.26 -12.09 11.85
C GLY A 92 -17.95 -13.05 10.89
N ASN A 93 -19.06 -12.62 10.29
CA ASN A 93 -19.83 -13.42 9.33
C ASN A 93 -19.02 -13.75 8.07
N LEU A 94 -18.28 -12.77 7.56
CA LEU A 94 -17.51 -12.94 6.33
C LEU A 94 -16.35 -13.94 6.49
N LYS A 95 -15.73 -13.98 7.68
CA LYS A 95 -14.67 -14.95 8.00
C LYS A 95 -15.21 -16.35 8.27
N ALA A 96 -16.46 -16.49 8.70
CA ALA A 96 -17.10 -17.78 8.94
C ALA A 96 -17.64 -18.45 7.66
N LEU A 97 -17.68 -17.72 6.53
CA LEU A 97 -18.13 -18.22 5.22
C LEU A 97 -16.99 -18.84 4.37
N LYS A 98 -15.75 -18.81 4.87
CA LYS A 98 -14.60 -19.55 4.30
C LYS A 98 -14.34 -20.79 5.13
#